data_AF-A2BK64-F1
#
_entry.id   AF-A2BK64-F1
#
_cell.length_a   1.000
_cell.length_b   1.000
_cell.length_c   1.000
_cell.angle_alpha   90.00
_cell.angle_beta   90.00
_cell.angle_gamma   90.00
#
_symmetry.space_group_name_H-M   'P 1'
#
loop_
_entity.id
_entity.type
_entity.pdbx_description
1 polymer ?
#
loop_
_entity_poly.entity_id
_entity_poly.type
_entity_poly.pdbx_seq_one_letter_code
_entity_poly.pdbx_strand_id
1 'polypeptide(L)'
;MDARSRLISILKVIVSRDVVSPGDVVVETKLPRYLVLAAFQCLEALGIVEPVFTKGSYKLYTARSHAKKLLEALLAGAEDPILALANDANTVQVSEPSPATVVSGGS
;
A
#
# COMPACT_ATOMS: atom_id res chain seq x y z
N MET A 1 15.35 16.79 6.62
CA MET A 1 14.23 15.82 6.55
C MET A 1 14.81 14.43 6.58
N ASP A 2 14.42 13.62 7.57
CA ASP A 2 14.88 12.23 7.72
C ASP A 2 14.18 11.29 6.73
N ALA A 3 14.59 10.02 6.71
CA ALA A 3 14.08 9.03 5.76
C ALA A 3 12.57 8.77 5.91
N ARG A 4 12.07 8.70 7.15
CA ARG A 4 10.67 8.44 7.44
C ARG A 4 9.79 9.59 6.96
N SER A 5 10.19 10.82 7.30
CA SER A 5 9.46 12.01 6.88
C SER A 5 9.39 12.12 5.35
N ARG A 6 10.48 11.80 4.63
CA ARG A 6 10.49 11.78 3.15
C ARG A 6 9.49 10.77 2.58
N LEU A 7 9.47 9.55 3.12
CA LEU A 7 8.53 8.51 2.68
C LEU A 7 7.08 8.92 2.92
N ILE A 8 6.78 9.52 4.08
CA ILE A 8 5.45 10.07 4.38
C ILE A 8 5.03 11.10 3.32
N SER A 9 5.91 12.04 2.97
CA SER A 9 5.60 13.04 1.93
C SER A 9 5.33 12.40 0.57
N ILE A 10 6.12 11.39 0.18
CA ILE A 10 5.90 10.65 -1.07
C ILE A 10 4.53 9.96 -1.06
N LEU A 11 4.23 9.21 0.00
CA LEU A 11 2.96 8.46 0.13
C LEU A 11 1.74 9.37 0.19
N LYS A 12 1.83 10.56 0.80
CA LYS A 12 0.74 11.56 0.79
C LYS A 12 0.36 11.98 -0.64
N VAL A 13 1.34 12.18 -1.52
CA VAL A 13 1.07 12.55 -2.92
C VAL A 13 0.48 11.36 -3.67
N ILE A 14 1.01 10.16 -3.44
CA ILE A 14 0.53 8.93 -4.08
C ILE A 14 -0.92 8.63 -3.69
N VAL A 15 -1.27 8.74 -2.40
CA VAL A 15 -2.62 8.39 -1.88
C VAL A 15 -3.66 9.48 -2.17
N SER A 16 -3.24 10.72 -2.42
CA SER A 16 -4.17 11.84 -2.70
C SER A 16 -4.59 11.95 -4.17
N ARG A 17 -4.07 11.08 -5.05
CA ARG A 17 -4.36 11.09 -6.50
C ARG A 17 -4.71 9.70 -6.97
N ASP A 18 -5.63 9.59 -7.93
CA ASP A 18 -5.99 8.29 -8.51
C ASP A 18 -4.82 7.70 -9.31
N VAL A 19 -4.11 8.55 -10.06
CA VAL A 19 -2.95 8.17 -10.87
C VAL A 19 -1.85 9.21 -10.72
N VAL A 20 -0.60 8.76 -10.60
CA VAL A 20 0.55 9.62 -10.36
C VAL A 20 1.80 9.11 -11.08
N SER A 21 2.62 10.02 -11.60
CA SER A 21 3.99 9.70 -12.05
C SER A 21 5.02 10.02 -10.97
N PRO A 22 6.21 9.38 -10.98
CA PRO A 22 7.32 9.80 -10.13
C PRO A 22 7.70 11.27 -10.33
N GLY A 23 7.50 11.81 -11.54
CA GLY A 23 7.74 13.23 -11.84
C GLY A 23 6.80 14.16 -11.09
N ASP A 24 5.52 13.81 -10.97
CA ASP A 24 4.53 14.60 -10.22
C ASP A 24 4.92 14.67 -8.74
N VAL A 25 5.35 13.54 -8.17
CA VAL A 25 5.81 13.47 -6.78
C VAL A 25 7.06 14.33 -6.57
N VAL A 26 8.00 14.35 -7.51
CA VAL A 26 9.17 15.25 -7.44
C VAL A 26 8.74 16.71 -7.43
N VAL A 27 7.82 17.11 -8.30
CA VAL A 27 7.34 18.49 -8.41
C VAL A 27 6.62 18.92 -7.13
N GLU A 28 5.78 18.06 -6.56
CA GLU A 28 4.97 18.35 -5.38
C GLU A 28 5.82 18.37 -4.09
N THR A 29 6.66 17.35 -3.90
CA THR A 29 7.44 17.19 -2.65
C THR A 29 8.74 17.98 -2.63
N LYS A 30 9.21 18.47 -3.79
CA LYS A 30 10.54 19.07 -4.00
C LYS A 30 11.70 18.14 -3.60
N LEU A 31 11.46 16.84 -3.50
CA LEU A 31 12.49 15.86 -3.19
C LEU A 31 13.38 15.59 -4.41
N PRO A 32 14.67 15.28 -4.21
CA PRO A 32 15.56 14.85 -5.28
C PRO A 32 14.99 13.68 -6.07
N ARG A 33 15.04 13.79 -7.41
CA ARG A 33 14.46 12.79 -8.33
C ARG A 33 14.94 11.37 -8.05
N TYR A 34 16.22 11.17 -7.76
CA TYR A 34 16.77 9.85 -7.49
C TYR A 34 16.14 9.17 -6.26
N LEU A 35 15.78 9.94 -5.22
CA LEU A 35 15.10 9.41 -4.04
C LEU A 35 13.68 8.96 -4.37
N VAL A 36 12.96 9.77 -5.15
CA VAL A 36 11.59 9.44 -5.55
C VAL A 36 11.58 8.19 -6.43
N LEU A 37 12.48 8.10 -7.41
CA LEU A 37 12.60 6.90 -8.26
C LEU A 37 12.95 5.64 -7.46
N ALA A 38 13.90 5.74 -6.53
CA ALA A 38 14.25 4.63 -5.64
C ALA A 38 13.05 4.20 -4.77
N ALA A 39 12.29 5.16 -4.24
CA ALA A 39 11.08 4.87 -3.49
C ALA A 39 10.03 4.15 -4.35
N PHE A 40 9.75 4.63 -5.56
CA PHE A 40 8.80 3.96 -6.47
C PHE A 40 9.22 2.53 -6.79
N GLN A 41 10.51 2.27 -7.00
CA GLN A 41 11.00 0.92 -7.26
C GLN A 41 10.76 -0.02 -6.07
N CYS A 42 11.02 0.44 -4.84
CA CYS A 42 10.73 -0.34 -3.63
C CYS A 42 9.22 -0.52 -3.41
N LEU A 43 8.43 0.55 -3.57
CA LEU A 43 6.97 0.51 -3.35
C LEU A 43 6.26 -0.37 -4.38
N GLU A 44 6.73 -0.38 -5.64
CA GLU A 44 6.24 -1.28 -6.70
C GLU A 44 6.58 -2.74 -6.35
N ALA A 45 7.82 -3.02 -5.95
CA ALA A 45 8.24 -4.37 -5.55
C ALA A 45 7.50 -4.89 -4.30
N LEU A 46 7.13 -4.01 -3.37
CA LEU A 46 6.35 -4.34 -2.17
C LEU A 46 4.84 -4.42 -2.43
N GLY A 47 4.38 -4.15 -3.65
CA GLY A 47 2.94 -4.13 -3.98
C GLY A 47 2.16 -3.03 -3.27
N ILE A 48 2.84 -1.95 -2.89
CA ILE A 48 2.22 -0.75 -2.30
C ILE A 48 1.62 0.13 -3.41
N VAL A 49 2.30 0.21 -4.56
CA VAL A 49 1.79 0.84 -5.78
C VAL A 49 1.83 -0.16 -6.93
N GLU A 50 1.05 0.08 -7.98
CA GLU A 50 1.11 -0.70 -9.21
C GLU A 50 1.11 0.17 -10.45
N PRO A 51 1.85 -0.20 -11.50
CA PRO A 51 1.85 0.54 -12.75
C PRO A 51 0.53 0.34 -13.50
N VAL A 52 -0.14 1.44 -13.86
CA VAL A 52 -1.35 1.44 -14.70
C VAL A 52 -1.04 1.79 -16.15
N PHE A 53 0.14 2.34 -16.42
CA PHE A 53 0.62 2.63 -17.76
C PHE A 53 2.15 2.56 -17.80
N THR A 54 2.69 2.01 -18.89
CA THR A 54 4.14 2.00 -19.15
C THR A 54 4.39 2.32 -20.62
N LYS A 55 5.25 3.31 -20.88
CA LYS A 55 5.78 3.64 -22.22
C LYS A 55 7.26 3.99 -22.10
N GLY A 56 8.12 3.03 -22.46
CA GLY A 56 9.57 3.16 -22.25
C GLY A 56 9.88 3.34 -20.76
N SER A 57 10.62 4.40 -20.41
CA SER A 57 10.94 4.77 -19.03
C SER A 57 9.84 5.55 -18.31
N TYR A 58 8.77 5.95 -19.02
CA TYR A 58 7.65 6.66 -18.44
C TYR A 58 6.64 5.66 -17.86
N LYS A 59 6.34 5.80 -16.57
CA LYS A 59 5.36 4.98 -15.85
C LYS A 59 4.38 5.86 -15.08
N LEU A 60 3.11 5.44 -15.08
CA LEU A 60 2.08 5.96 -14.19
C LEU A 60 1.66 4.87 -13.23
N TYR A 61 1.39 5.28 -11.99
CA TYR A 61 1.09 4.39 -10.90
C TYR A 61 -0.23 4.75 -10.24
N THR A 62 -0.90 3.76 -9.68
CA THR A 62 -1.98 3.95 -8.72
C THR A 62 -1.61 3.35 -7.36
N ALA A 63 -2.20 3.88 -6.29
CA ALA A 63 -2.03 3.38 -4.94
C ALA A 63 -2.85 2.11 -4.74
N ARG A 64 -2.26 1.07 -4.14
CA ARG A 64 -3.04 -0.08 -3.63
C ARG A 64 -3.57 0.20 -2.23
N SER A 65 -4.50 -0.63 -1.76
CA SER A 65 -5.08 -0.52 -0.40
C SER A 65 -4.03 -0.41 0.70
N HIS A 66 -2.91 -1.14 0.57
CA HIS A 66 -1.79 -1.12 1.52
C HIS A 66 -1.04 0.22 1.58
N ALA A 67 -1.09 1.06 0.55
CA ALA A 67 -0.42 2.37 0.56
C ALA A 67 -1.01 3.32 1.60
N LYS A 68 -2.34 3.34 1.69
CA LYS A 68 -3.03 4.17 2.68
C LYS A 68 -2.72 3.68 4.10
N LYS A 69 -2.77 2.37 4.33
CA LYS A 69 -2.42 1.77 5.63
C LYS A 69 -0.98 2.04 6.03
N LEU A 70 -0.05 1.94 5.08
CA LEU A 70 1.36 2.23 5.33
C LEU A 70 1.56 3.70 5.71
N LEU A 71 0.88 4.61 5.00
CA LEU A 71 0.90 6.03 5.32
C LEU A 71 0.36 6.30 6.73
N GLU A 72 -0.77 5.69 7.09
CA GLU A 72 -1.38 5.81 8.42
C GLU A 72 -0.46 5.29 9.52
N ALA A 73 0.14 4.10 9.36
CA ALA A 73 1.09 3.54 10.31
C ALA A 73 2.33 4.43 10.48
N LEU A 74 2.85 5.00 9.38
CA LEU A 74 3.99 5.91 9.42
C LEU A 74 3.66 7.21 10.17
N LEU A 75 2.48 7.79 9.94
CA LEU A 75 1.98 9.01 10.60
C LEU A 75 1.69 8.79 12.08
N ALA A 76 1.19 7.62 12.45
CA ALA A 76 0.96 7.23 13.84
C ALA A 76 2.27 6.96 14.62
N GLY A 77 3.43 7.00 13.95
CA GLY A 77 4.71 6.78 14.60
C GLY A 77 5.03 5.31 14.89
N ALA A 78 4.40 4.36 14.17
CA ALA A 78 4.66 2.93 14.37
C ALA A 78 6.15 2.59 14.24
N GLU A 79 6.72 1.88 15.23
CA GLU A 79 8.12 1.44 15.17
C GLU A 79 8.36 0.48 14.00
N ASP A 80 7.46 -0.48 13.81
CA ASP A 80 7.45 -1.39 12.67
C ASP A 80 6.20 -1.16 11.80
N PRO A 81 6.29 -0.29 10.77
CA PRO A 81 5.17 0.01 9.89
C PRO A 81 4.82 -1.15 8.95
N ILE A 82 5.71 -2.13 8.74
CA ILE A 82 5.42 -3.28 7.88
C ILE A 82 4.59 -4.30 8.64
N LEU A 83 4.93 -4.58 9.90
CA LEU A 83 4.11 -5.45 10.76
C LEU A 83 2.70 -4.89 10.95
N ALA A 84 2.57 -3.56 11.05
CA ALA A 84 1.27 -2.88 11.13
C ALA A 84 0.35 -3.18 9.92
N LEU A 85 0.91 -3.46 8.74
CA LEU A 85 0.12 -3.87 7.56
C LEU A 85 -0.43 -5.30 7.67
N ALA A 86 0.30 -6.19 8.35
CA ALA A 86 -0.02 -7.61 8.42
C ALA A 86 -1.17 -7.92 9.40
N ASN A 87 -1.29 -7.15 10.49
CA ASN A 87 -2.27 -7.40 11.54
C ASN A 87 -3.74 -7.24 11.07
N ASP A 88 -3.98 -6.49 9.99
CA ASP A 88 -5.31 -6.39 9.39
C ASP A 88 -5.68 -7.60 8.50
N ALA A 89 -4.70 -8.35 7.98
CA ALA A 89 -4.97 -9.49 7.10
C ALA A 89 -5.55 -10.71 7.83
N ASN A 90 -5.46 -10.74 9.17
CA ASN A 90 -5.90 -11.86 10.00
C ASN A 90 -7.37 -11.75 10.48
N THR A 91 -8.16 -10.80 9.97
CA THR A 91 -9.61 -10.67 10.27
C THR A 91 -10.52 -11.32 9.25
N VAL A 92 -9.99 -12.02 8.23
CA VAL A 92 -10.83 -12.87 7.37
C VAL A 92 -11.11 -14.17 8.10
N GLN A 93 -12.36 -14.27 8.56
CA GLN A 93 -12.92 -15.29 9.43
C GLN A 93 -12.62 -16.73 8.99
N VAL A 94 -12.13 -17.53 9.93
CA VAL A 94 -12.38 -18.98 9.93
C VAL A 94 -13.88 -19.16 10.16
N SER A 95 -14.65 -19.35 9.09
CA SER A 95 -16.00 -19.89 9.21
C SER A 95 -15.86 -21.38 9.55
N GLU A 96 -16.16 -21.76 10.79
CA GLU A 96 -16.33 -23.16 11.16
C GLU A 96 -17.35 -23.82 10.21
N PRO A 97 -17.14 -25.07 9.76
CA PRO A 97 -18.14 -25.78 8.98
C PRO A 97 -19.40 -26.00 9.83
N SER A 98 -20.53 -25.51 9.32
CA SER A 98 -21.86 -25.71 9.88
C SER A 98 -22.11 -27.20 10.18
N PRO A 99 -22.58 -27.57 11.39
CA PRO A 99 -22.81 -28.96 11.73
C PRO A 99 -23.92 -29.54 10.86
N ALA A 100 -23.62 -30.69 10.25
CA ALA A 100 -24.52 -31.46 9.41
C ALA A 100 -25.89 -31.67 10.06
N THR A 101 -26.95 -31.33 9.32
CA THR A 101 -28.32 -31.72 9.67
C THR A 101 -28.44 -33.23 9.54
N VAL A 102 -28.50 -33.92 10.67
CA VAL A 102 -28.80 -35.35 10.75
C VAL A 102 -30.31 -35.50 10.55
N VAL A 103 -30.75 -35.86 9.34
CA VAL A 103 -32.15 -36.23 9.09
C VAL A 103 -32.33 -37.68 9.53
N SER A 104 -32.88 -37.88 10.72
CA SER A 104 -33.39 -39.16 11.19
C SER A 104 -34.80 -39.38 10.61
N GLY A 105 -34.89 -40.10 9.48
CA GLY A 105 -36.16 -40.64 8.99
C GLY A 105 -36.50 -41.93 9.73
N GLY A 106 -37.56 -41.91 10.53
CA GLY A 106 -38.08 -43.05 11.26
C GLY A 106 -39.59 -43.17 11.12
N SER A 107 -40.00 -44.34 10.60
CA SER A 107 -41.32 -44.98 10.56
C SER A 107 -42.40 -44.40 9.64
#